data_AF-A0AAD9KXK2-F1
#
_entry.id   AF-A0AAD9KXK2-F1
#
_cell.length_a   1.000
_cell.length_b   1.000
_cell.length_c   1.000
_cell.angle_alpha   90.00
_cell.angle_beta   90.00
_cell.angle_gamma   90.00
#
_symmetry.space_group_name_H-M   'P 1'
#
loop_
_entity.id
_entity.type
_entity.pdbx_description
1 polymer ?
#
loop_
_entity_poly.entity_id
_entity_poly.type
_entity_poly.pdbx_seq_one_letter_code
_entity_poly.pdbx_strand_id
1 'polypeptide(L)'
;MTNDLNWHSHISAITKKANSTLGFLRLRRNIRSCPINSKRTAYIALVSAVLEYGAIVWDPYHRGYIDTLEQIQRRAARFITGEYRPKHPGSITTMLTNLTFDTLDNRRRDQRQKTMYRTIKGSIPALPTGTFFRPQKTNKRHIQPEHFPDHVSSNVV
;
A
#
# COMPACT_ATOMS: atom_id res chain seq x y z
N MET A 1 15.63 16.83 -2.15
CA MET A 1 14.32 17.01 -1.49
C MET A 1 14.03 18.50 -1.51
N THR A 2 12.83 18.92 -1.90
CA THR A 2 12.44 20.34 -1.88
C THR A 2 12.27 20.79 -0.43
N ASN A 3 12.64 22.03 -0.12
CA ASN A 3 12.63 22.57 1.24
C ASN A 3 11.20 22.72 1.84
N ASP A 4 10.16 22.48 1.02
CA ASP A 4 8.76 22.76 1.37
C ASP A 4 7.99 21.56 1.93
N LEU A 5 8.66 20.49 2.42
CA LEU A 5 8.02 19.25 2.93
C LEU A 5 7.00 18.61 1.96
N ASN A 6 7.02 19.01 0.69
CA ASN A 6 6.04 18.61 -0.30
C ASN A 6 6.54 17.39 -1.09
N TRP A 7 5.80 16.29 -1.00
CA TRP A 7 6.08 15.05 -1.73
C TRP A 7 5.70 15.10 -3.21
N HIS A 8 5.16 16.22 -3.72
CA HIS A 8 4.73 16.34 -5.11
C HIS A 8 5.83 15.98 -6.12
N SER A 9 7.02 16.59 -5.99
CA SER A 9 8.15 16.35 -6.89
C SER A 9 8.59 14.89 -6.86
N HIS A 10 8.60 14.30 -5.67
CA HIS A 10 8.96 12.92 -5.43
C HIS A 10 7.94 11.94 -6.06
N ILE A 11 6.65 12.13 -5.78
CA ILE A 11 5.57 11.29 -6.32
C ILE A 11 5.52 11.41 -7.84
N SER A 12 5.72 12.62 -8.39
CA SER A 12 5.84 12.84 -9.82
C SER A 12 7.03 12.09 -10.42
N ALA A 13 8.19 12.11 -9.78
CA ALA A 13 9.37 11.36 -10.23
C ALA A 13 9.14 9.84 -10.20
N ILE A 14 8.56 9.30 -9.12
CA ILE A 14 8.21 7.87 -9.01
C ILE A 14 7.20 7.50 -10.10
N THR A 15 6.15 8.30 -10.26
CA THR A 15 5.09 8.10 -11.26
C THR A 15 5.67 8.08 -12.68
N LYS A 16 6.58 9.02 -12.99
CA LYS A 16 7.28 9.05 -14.28
C LYS A 16 8.13 7.80 -14.49
N LYS A 17 8.91 7.40 -13.48
CA LYS A 17 9.76 6.20 -13.54
C LYS A 17 8.93 4.93 -13.74
N ALA A 18 7.85 4.77 -13.00
CA ALA A 18 6.94 3.63 -13.10
C ALA A 18 6.19 3.58 -14.45
N ASN A 19 5.80 4.73 -15.01
CA ASN A 19 5.21 4.76 -16.35
C ASN A 19 6.24 4.41 -17.44
N SER A 20 7.49 4.87 -17.29
CA SER A 20 8.57 4.53 -18.22
C SER A 20 8.88 3.03 -18.20
N THR A 21 8.98 2.42 -17.00
CA THR A 21 9.20 0.97 -16.86
C THR A 21 8.01 0.16 -17.40
N LEU A 22 6.78 0.61 -17.17
CA LEU A 22 5.59 -0.01 -17.78
C LEU A 22 5.59 0.12 -19.30
N GLY A 23 6.01 1.27 -19.84
CA GLY A 23 6.17 1.49 -21.28
C GLY A 23 7.21 0.55 -21.90
N PHE A 24 8.34 0.37 -21.24
CA PHE A 24 9.37 -0.58 -21.64
C PHE A 24 8.85 -2.03 -21.67
N LEU A 25 8.08 -2.45 -20.66
CA LEU A 25 7.44 -3.77 -20.65
C LEU A 25 6.44 -3.95 -21.81
N ARG A 26 5.70 -2.90 -22.16
CA ARG A 26 4.74 -2.90 -23.27
C ARG A 26 5.41 -2.96 -24.64
N LEU A 27 6.54 -2.29 -24.80
CA LEU A 27 7.24 -2.17 -26.07
C LEU A 27 7.99 -3.47 -26.44
N ARG A 28 8.45 -4.23 -25.44
CA ARG A 28 9.13 -5.51 -25.68
C ARG A 28 8.15 -6.55 -26.23
N ARG A 29 8.28 -6.84 -27.54
CA ARG A 29 7.49 -7.86 -28.25
C ARG A 29 7.45 -9.21 -27.52
N ASN A 30 8.58 -9.62 -26.93
CA ASN A 30 8.67 -10.88 -26.17
C ASN A 30 7.66 -10.92 -25.02
N ILE A 31 7.59 -9.85 -24.23
CA ILE A 31 6.68 -9.78 -23.05
C ILE A 31 5.25 -9.53 -23.51
N ARG A 32 5.04 -8.83 -24.62
CA ARG A 32 3.71 -8.59 -25.18
C ARG A 32 2.99 -9.89 -25.57
N SER A 33 3.73 -10.86 -26.10
CA SER A 33 3.21 -12.18 -26.49
C SER A 33 3.20 -13.22 -25.37
N CYS A 34 3.73 -12.90 -24.19
CA CYS A 34 3.78 -13.83 -23.06
C CYS A 34 2.38 -14.09 -22.44
N PRO A 35 2.23 -15.23 -21.74
CA PRO A 35 1.02 -15.51 -20.97
C PRO A 35 0.85 -14.49 -19.84
N ILE A 36 -0.40 -14.39 -19.37
CA ILE A 36 -0.82 -13.41 -18.36
C ILE A 36 0.03 -13.47 -17.07
N ASN A 37 0.42 -14.67 -16.65
CA ASN A 37 1.22 -14.90 -15.45
C ASN A 37 2.62 -14.30 -15.57
N SER A 38 3.29 -14.44 -16.72
CA SER A 38 4.62 -13.85 -16.93
C SER A 38 4.56 -12.33 -16.95
N LYS A 39 3.51 -11.75 -17.57
CA LYS A 39 3.28 -10.30 -17.55
C LYS A 39 3.03 -9.78 -16.14
N ARG A 40 2.25 -10.53 -15.35
CA ARG A 40 2.00 -10.25 -13.94
C ARG A 40 3.29 -10.25 -13.13
N THR A 41 4.11 -11.30 -13.26
CA THR A 41 5.40 -11.39 -12.55
C THR A 41 6.33 -10.24 -12.92
N ALA A 42 6.43 -9.92 -14.21
CA ALA A 42 7.25 -8.79 -14.67
C ALA A 42 6.77 -7.44 -14.12
N TYR A 43 5.45 -7.23 -14.05
CA TYR A 43 4.88 -6.04 -13.43
C TYR A 43 5.22 -5.95 -11.93
N ILE A 44 5.02 -7.03 -11.17
CA ILE A 44 5.33 -7.07 -9.74
C ILE A 44 6.82 -6.80 -9.50
N ALA A 45 7.70 -7.46 -10.25
CA ALA A 45 9.13 -7.37 -10.06
C ALA A 45 9.71 -5.99 -10.39
N LEU A 46 9.17 -5.29 -11.39
CA LEU A 46 9.79 -4.06 -11.91
C LEU A 46 8.98 -2.80 -11.62
N VAL A 47 7.67 -2.83 -11.81
CA VAL A 47 6.82 -1.64 -11.67
C VAL A 47 6.34 -1.50 -10.23
N SER A 48 5.79 -2.56 -9.65
CA SER A 48 5.36 -2.52 -8.23
C SER A 48 6.54 -2.25 -7.31
N ALA A 49 7.71 -2.84 -7.57
CA ALA A 49 8.92 -2.54 -6.81
C ALA A 49 9.28 -1.04 -6.80
N VAL A 50 9.15 -0.35 -7.94
CA VAL A 50 9.38 1.11 -8.01
C VAL A 50 8.32 1.90 -7.25
N LEU A 51 7.05 1.46 -7.29
CA LEU A 51 5.93 2.15 -6.63
C LEU A 51 5.89 1.93 -5.12
N GLU A 52 6.44 0.84 -4.62
CA GLU A 52 6.40 0.46 -3.20
C GLU A 52 7.72 0.72 -2.49
N TYR A 53 8.79 0.97 -3.23
CA TYR A 53 10.08 1.26 -2.64
C TYR A 53 10.00 2.48 -1.70
N GLY A 54 10.35 2.26 -0.44
CA GLY A 54 10.34 3.31 0.57
C GLY A 54 8.95 3.83 0.93
N ALA A 55 7.87 3.16 0.54
CA ALA A 55 6.49 3.62 0.77
C ALA A 55 6.19 3.94 2.25
N ILE A 56 6.87 3.27 3.18
CA ILE A 56 6.76 3.54 4.63
C ILE A 56 7.12 4.99 4.99
N VAL A 57 7.99 5.64 4.20
CA VAL A 57 8.50 7.00 4.44
C VAL A 57 7.63 8.07 3.80
N TRP A 58 7.17 7.85 2.57
CA TRP A 58 6.53 8.89 1.75
C TRP A 58 5.03 8.69 1.50
N ASP A 59 4.38 7.69 2.12
CA ASP A 59 2.97 7.35 1.89
C ASP A 59 2.06 8.61 1.86
N PRO A 60 1.50 8.98 0.70
CA PRO A 60 0.79 10.24 0.56
C PRO A 60 -0.60 10.15 1.17
N TYR A 61 -0.98 11.16 1.94
CA TYR A 61 -2.33 11.25 2.52
C TYR A 61 -3.35 11.89 1.55
N HIS A 62 -2.89 12.69 0.58
CA HIS A 62 -3.77 13.36 -0.37
C HIS A 62 -4.33 12.37 -1.39
N ARG A 63 -5.66 12.36 -1.53
CA ARG A 63 -6.38 11.48 -2.45
C ARG A 63 -5.93 11.62 -3.91
N GLY A 64 -5.64 12.84 -4.36
CA GLY A 64 -5.13 13.08 -5.72
C GLY A 64 -3.85 12.29 -6.01
N TYR A 65 -2.90 12.24 -5.08
CA TYR A 65 -1.67 11.45 -5.26
C TYR A 65 -1.94 9.95 -5.23
N ILE A 66 -2.80 9.49 -4.32
CA ILE A 66 -3.22 8.08 -4.27
C ILE A 66 -3.82 7.68 -5.63
N ASP A 67 -4.72 8.49 -6.18
CA ASP A 67 -5.37 8.23 -7.46
C ASP A 67 -4.37 8.20 -8.63
N THR A 68 -3.36 9.06 -8.63
CA THR A 68 -2.30 9.01 -9.67
C THR A 68 -1.49 7.72 -9.64
N LEU A 69 -1.18 7.20 -8.45
CA LEU A 69 -0.46 5.93 -8.29
C LEU A 69 -1.35 4.75 -8.70
N GLU A 70 -2.61 4.75 -8.26
CA GLU A 70 -3.61 3.75 -8.66
C GLU A 70 -3.83 3.73 -10.17
N GLN A 71 -3.74 4.88 -10.85
CA GLN A 71 -3.86 4.93 -12.30
C GLN A 71 -2.77 4.11 -13.01
N ILE A 72 -1.55 4.02 -12.45
CA ILE A 72 -0.48 3.18 -13.01
C ILE A 72 -0.84 1.70 -12.87
N GLN A 73 -1.35 1.28 -11.71
CA GLN A 73 -1.81 -0.09 -11.50
C GLN A 73 -2.95 -0.45 -12.47
N ARG A 74 -3.91 0.44 -12.68
CA ARG A 74 -5.00 0.24 -13.66
C ARG A 74 -4.48 0.12 -15.09
N ARG A 75 -3.48 0.93 -15.47
CA ARG A 75 -2.80 0.82 -16.77
C ARG A 75 -2.06 -0.51 -16.91
N ALA A 76 -1.44 -0.99 -15.84
CA ALA A 76 -0.76 -2.28 -15.84
C ALA A 76 -1.75 -3.45 -15.95
N ALA A 77 -2.89 -3.41 -15.25
CA ALA A 77 -3.93 -4.42 -15.35
C ALA A 77 -4.42 -4.61 -16.80
N ARG A 78 -4.65 -3.51 -17.53
CA ARG A 78 -5.00 -3.54 -18.96
C ARG A 78 -3.91 -4.14 -19.84
N PHE A 79 -2.64 -3.86 -19.52
CA PHE A 79 -1.52 -4.45 -20.26
C PHE A 79 -1.41 -5.97 -20.04
N ILE A 80 -1.59 -6.41 -18.80
CA ILE A 80 -1.50 -7.81 -18.41
C ILE A 80 -2.64 -8.62 -19.06
N THR A 81 -3.88 -8.12 -18.96
CA THR A 81 -5.08 -8.77 -19.54
C THR A 81 -5.17 -8.61 -21.05
N GLY A 82 -4.52 -7.60 -21.64
CA GLY A 82 -4.67 -7.26 -23.06
C GLY A 82 -5.98 -6.55 -23.39
N GLU A 83 -6.82 -6.26 -22.39
CA GLU A 83 -8.11 -5.60 -22.57
C GLU A 83 -7.96 -4.08 -22.44
N TYR A 84 -7.87 -3.40 -23.58
CA TYR A 84 -7.72 -1.94 -23.63
C TYR A 84 -9.06 -1.20 -23.74
N ARG A 85 -10.10 -1.85 -24.24
CA ARG A 85 -11.44 -1.26 -24.42
C ARG A 85 -12.33 -1.66 -23.23
N PRO A 86 -12.94 -0.70 -22.51
CA PRO A 86 -13.90 -1.02 -21.46
C PRO A 86 -15.11 -1.72 -22.08
N LYS A 87 -15.42 -2.94 -21.65
CA LYS A 87 -16.63 -3.65 -22.07
C LYS A 87 -17.87 -3.16 -21.30
N HIS A 88 -17.69 -2.91 -20.00
CA HIS A 88 -18.74 -2.42 -19.09
C HIS A 88 -18.15 -1.48 -18.02
N PRO A 89 -18.96 -0.65 -17.35
CA PRO A 89 -18.56 0.08 -16.15
C PRO A 89 -17.99 -0.90 -15.11
N GLY A 90 -16.88 -0.54 -14.46
CA GLY A 90 -16.22 -1.43 -13.48
C GLY A 90 -15.35 -2.55 -14.07
N SER A 91 -15.19 -2.63 -15.40
CA SER A 91 -14.34 -3.62 -16.07
C SER A 91 -12.88 -3.61 -15.58
N ILE A 92 -12.34 -2.48 -15.10
CA ILE A 92 -11.00 -2.45 -14.51
C ILE A 92 -10.99 -3.11 -13.13
N THR A 93 -12.03 -2.90 -12.33
CA THR A 93 -12.15 -3.52 -11.01
C THR A 93 -12.21 -5.03 -11.14
N THR A 94 -12.97 -5.54 -12.11
CA THR A 94 -13.01 -6.99 -12.39
C THR A 94 -11.67 -7.53 -12.90
N MET A 95 -10.93 -6.76 -13.71
CA MET A 95 -9.55 -7.14 -14.08
C MET A 95 -8.63 -7.23 -12.85
N LEU A 96 -8.71 -6.27 -11.93
CA LEU A 96 -7.88 -6.26 -10.72
C LEU A 96 -8.22 -7.44 -9.80
N THR A 97 -9.50 -7.76 -9.63
CA THR A 97 -9.93 -8.93 -8.86
C THR A 97 -9.46 -10.23 -9.51
N ASN A 98 -9.57 -10.36 -10.84
CA ASN A 98 -9.09 -11.54 -11.57
C ASN A 98 -7.57 -11.69 -11.48
N LEU A 99 -6.84 -10.58 -11.44
CA LEU A 99 -5.39 -10.56 -11.25
C LEU A 99 -5.00 -10.65 -9.76
N THR A 100 -5.95 -10.83 -8.84
CA THR A 100 -5.73 -10.83 -7.38
C THR A 100 -4.80 -9.71 -6.92
N PHE A 101 -5.04 -8.52 -7.46
CA PHE A 101 -4.30 -7.31 -7.14
C PHE A 101 -5.07 -6.46 -6.13
N ASP A 102 -4.50 -6.33 -4.93
CA ASP A 102 -4.94 -5.33 -3.96
C ASP A 102 -4.58 -3.92 -4.43
N THR A 103 -5.32 -2.93 -3.93
CA THR A 103 -4.99 -1.52 -4.15
C THR A 103 -3.59 -1.21 -3.62
N LEU A 104 -2.87 -0.32 -4.30
CA LEU A 104 -1.57 0.13 -3.82
C LEU A 104 -1.69 0.78 -2.45
N ASP A 105 -2.81 1.45 -2.16
CA ASP A 105 -3.07 2.03 -0.84
C ASP A 105 -3.08 0.98 0.27
N ASN A 106 -3.82 -0.12 0.08
CA ASN A 106 -3.86 -1.23 1.05
C ASN A 106 -2.46 -1.84 1.23
N ARG A 107 -1.71 -2.03 0.13
CA ARG A 107 -0.37 -2.60 0.18
C ARG A 107 0.61 -1.72 0.96
N ARG A 108 0.54 -0.40 0.79
CA ARG A 108 1.36 0.55 1.58
C ARG A 108 0.94 0.58 3.05
N ARG A 109 -0.36 0.54 3.33
CA ARG A 109 -0.90 0.44 4.69
C ARG A 109 -0.39 -0.82 5.39
N ASP A 110 -0.43 -1.96 4.72
CA ASP A 110 0.11 -3.22 5.20
C ASP A 110 1.62 -3.15 5.48
N GLN A 111 2.39 -2.56 4.56
CA GLN A 111 3.84 -2.37 4.74
C GLN A 111 4.16 -1.51 5.96
N ARG A 112 3.41 -0.43 6.18
CA ARG A 112 3.54 0.42 7.36
C ARG A 112 3.23 -0.35 8.65
N GLN A 113 2.11 -1.07 8.67
CA GLN A 113 1.70 -1.86 9.85
C GLN A 113 2.70 -2.98 10.16
N LYS A 114 3.14 -3.74 9.15
CA LYS A 114 4.14 -4.82 9.30
C LYS A 114 5.46 -4.27 9.82
N THR A 115 5.91 -3.14 9.29
CA THR A 115 7.14 -2.49 9.76
C THR A 115 7.02 -2.05 11.20
N MET A 116 5.95 -1.36 11.57
CA MET A 116 5.71 -0.92 12.95
C MET A 116 5.69 -2.10 13.93
N TYR A 117 4.94 -3.17 13.61
CA TYR A 117 4.88 -4.36 14.44
C TYR A 117 6.26 -5.00 14.65
N ARG A 118 7.03 -5.15 13.57
CA ARG A 118 8.39 -5.70 13.62
C ARG A 118 9.34 -4.80 14.42
N THR A 119 9.19 -3.48 14.32
CA THR A 119 9.97 -2.54 15.12
C THR A 119 9.64 -2.66 16.61
N ILE A 120 8.37 -2.80 16.99
CA ILE A 120 7.97 -2.99 18.40
C ILE A 120 8.49 -4.31 18.96
N LYS A 121 8.52 -5.37 18.14
CA LYS A 121 9.07 -6.68 18.49
C LYS A 121 10.60 -6.74 18.48
N GLY A 122 11.29 -5.65 18.14
CA GLY A 122 12.75 -5.59 18.07
C GLY A 122 13.36 -6.40 16.90
N SER A 123 12.57 -6.78 15.90
CA SER A 123 13.03 -7.57 14.75
C SER A 123 13.73 -6.73 13.67
N ILE A 124 13.75 -5.40 13.80
CA ILE A 124 14.41 -4.47 12.86
C ILE A 124 15.53 -3.73 13.62
N PRO A 125 16.79 -4.18 13.52
CA PRO A 125 17.91 -3.57 14.24
C PRO A 125 18.14 -2.08 13.90
N ALA A 126 17.83 -1.68 12.66
CA ALA A 126 17.98 -0.31 12.19
C ALA A 126 16.99 0.68 12.83
N LEU A 127 15.93 0.19 13.48
CA LEU A 127 14.90 1.01 14.14
C LEU A 127 14.80 0.58 15.61
N PRO A 128 15.70 1.03 16.50
CA PRO A 128 15.65 0.68 17.91
C PRO A 128 14.36 1.18 18.56
N THR A 129 13.60 0.25 19.16
CA THR A 129 12.28 0.52 19.74
C THR A 129 12.34 1.59 20.82
N GLY A 130 13.35 1.55 21.71
CA GLY A 130 13.49 2.47 22.83
C GLY A 130 13.71 3.93 22.43
N THR A 131 14.21 4.18 21.22
CA THR A 131 14.47 5.54 20.71
C THR A 131 13.20 6.20 20.17
N PHE A 132 12.36 5.43 19.47
CA PHE A 132 11.23 5.97 18.70
C PHE A 132 9.87 5.70 19.32
N PHE A 133 9.73 4.63 20.11
CA PHE A 133 8.47 4.22 20.70
C PHE A 133 8.54 4.29 22.20
N ARG A 134 7.66 5.10 22.79
CA ARG A 134 7.38 5.08 24.22
C ARG A 134 6.05 4.37 24.41
N PRO A 135 6.00 3.25 25.17
CA PRO A 135 4.72 2.62 25.47
C PRO A 135 3.83 3.65 26.16
N GLN A 136 2.64 3.88 25.62
CA GLN A 136 1.67 4.76 26.24
C GLN A 136 1.30 4.12 27.58
N LYS A 137 1.59 4.81 28.68
CA LYS A 137 1.09 4.42 30.00
C LYS A 137 -0.42 4.58 29.97
N THR A 138 -1.16 3.50 29.71
CA THR A 138 -2.59 3.52 29.89
C THR A 138 -2.84 3.64 31.39
N ASN A 139 -3.44 4.75 31.82
CA ASN A 139 -4.09 4.77 33.13
C ASN A 139 -5.15 3.67 33.07
N LYS A 140 -4.87 2.54 33.72
CA LYS A 140 -5.91 1.56 34.02
C LYS A 140 -6.90 2.33 34.89
N ARG A 141 -8.00 2.80 34.30
CA ARG A 141 -9.10 3.33 35.09
C ARG A 141 -9.58 2.15 35.91
N HIS A 142 -9.29 2.19 37.20
CA HIS A 142 -9.88 1.25 38.13
C HIS A 142 -11.35 1.64 38.22
N ILE A 143 -12.19 1.05 37.38
CA ILE A 143 -13.63 1.21 37.47
C ILE A 143 -14.02 0.53 38.77
N GLN A 144 -14.38 1.31 39.79
CA GLN A 144 -14.98 0.74 40.99
C GLN A 144 -16.33 0.13 40.56
N PRO A 145 -16.60 -1.15 40.85
CA PRO A 145 -17.90 -1.73 40.58
C PRO A 145 -18.95 -0.94 41.37
N GLU A 146 -19.90 -0.32 40.69
CA GLU A 146 -21.04 0.31 41.34
C GLU A 146 -21.88 -0.80 42.00
N HIS A 147 -22.00 -0.74 43.33
CA HIS A 147 -22.82 -1.67 44.10
C HIS A 147 -24.25 -1.14 44.15
N PHE A 148 -25.11 -1.67 43.30
CA PHE A 148 -26.55 -1.43 43.39
C PHE A 148 -27.16 -2.50 44.30
N PRO A 149 -28.12 -2.15 45.18
CA PRO A 149 -28.67 -3.06 46.19
C PRO A 149 -29.18 -4.40 45.60
N ASP A 150 -29.61 -4.40 44.34
CA ASP A 150 -30.23 -5.55 43.68
C ASP A 150 -29.45 -6.07 42.44
N HIS A 151 -28.24 -5.56 42.17
CA HIS A 151 -27.50 -5.97 40.97
C HIS A 151 -25.98 -5.93 41.16
N VAL A 152 -25.32 -7.07 40.93
CA VAL A 152 -23.87 -7.19 40.84
C VAL A 152 -23.47 -7.22 39.37
N SER A 153 -22.79 -6.18 38.90
CA SER A 153 -22.27 -6.15 37.53
C SER A 153 -21.07 -7.09 37.41
N SER A 154 -21.22 -8.18 36.64
CA SER A 154 -20.17 -9.17 36.40
C SER A 154 -19.21 -8.81 35.25
N ASN A 155 -19.40 -7.66 34.61
CA ASN A 155 -18.67 -7.31 33.39
C ASN A 155 -17.54 -6.35 33.71
N VAL A 156 -16.44 -6.92 34.21
CA VAL A 156 -15.13 -6.25 34.23
C VAL A 156 -14.31 -6.84 33.07
N VAL A 157 -14.06 -6.03 32.04
CA VAL A 157 -13.00 -6.24 31.05
C VAL A 157 -11.83 -5.34 31.42
#